data_AF-A0A7Z0DAC1-F1
#
_entry.id   AF-A0A7Z0DAC1-F1
#
_cell.length_a   1.000
_cell.length_b   1.000
_cell.length_c   1.000
_cell.angle_alpha   90.00
_cell.angle_beta   90.00
_cell.angle_gamma   90.00
#
_symmetry.space_group_name_H-M   'P 1'
#
loop_
_entity.id
_entity.type
_entity.pdbx_description
1 polymer ?
#
loop_
_entity_poly.entity_id
_entity_poly.type
_entity_poly.pdbx_seq_one_letter_code
_entity_poly.pdbx_strand_id
1 'polypeptide(L)'
;MKMPSLEESVNRLMAVSGVEEFDPDTPLTSSAVDSLDLTEWVYHMQEQYPELALDESIVGEINDSMTFRDLHKKIQEDRVVGAVANDG
;
A
#
# COMPACT_ATOMS: atom_id res chain seq x y z
N MET A 1 -3.96 6.15 16.37
CA MET A 1 -3.98 5.20 15.24
C MET A 1 -2.85 5.59 14.29
N LYS A 2 -2.06 4.64 13.79
CA LYS A 2 -0.87 4.95 12.97
C LYS A 2 -0.81 3.96 11.80
N MET A 3 -0.78 4.49 10.57
CA MET A 3 -0.38 3.71 9.40
C MET A 3 0.93 2.99 9.73
N PRO A 4 1.11 1.71 9.38
CA PRO A 4 2.42 1.08 9.49
C PRO A 4 3.48 1.92 8.78
N SER A 5 4.70 1.86 9.31
CA SER A 5 5.88 2.41 8.62
C SER A 5 6.03 1.76 7.23
N LEU A 6 6.79 2.42 6.34
CA LEU A 6 7.06 1.85 5.02
C LEU A 6 7.70 0.46 5.14
N GLU A 7 8.64 0.30 6.07
CA GLU A 7 9.32 -0.98 6.36
C GLU A 7 8.32 -2.08 6.76
N GLU A 8 7.41 -1.79 7.69
CA GLU A 8 6.36 -2.74 8.08
C GLU A 8 5.42 -3.08 6.92
N SER A 9 5.06 -2.09 6.09
CA SER A 9 4.24 -2.31 4.90
C SER A 9 4.93 -3.19 3.86
N VAL A 10 6.24 -3.00 3.63
CA VAL A 10 7.07 -3.84 2.76
C VAL A 10 7.16 -5.26 3.30
N ASN A 11 7.47 -5.43 4.59
CA ASN A 11 7.55 -6.75 5.21
C ASN A 11 6.24 -7.53 5.08
N ARG A 12 5.09 -6.84 5.17
CA ARG A 12 3.78 -7.46 4.95
C ARG A 12 3.55 -7.84 3.48
N LEU A 13 3.98 -7.00 2.54
CA LEU A 13 3.90 -7.32 1.10
C LEU A 13 4.75 -8.56 0.78
N MET A 14 5.97 -8.62 1.30
CA MET A 14 6.86 -9.76 1.13
C MET A 14 6.28 -11.04 1.75
N ALA A 15 5.63 -10.93 2.92
CA ALA A 15 5.00 -12.08 3.56
C ALA A 15 3.80 -12.65 2.76
N VAL A 16 3.06 -11.79 2.06
CA VAL A 16 1.92 -12.19 1.22
C VAL A 16 2.38 -12.74 -0.12
N SER A 17 3.29 -12.03 -0.80
CA SER A 17 3.80 -12.41 -2.13
C SER A 17 4.82 -13.56 -2.12
N GLY A 18 5.46 -13.82 -0.99
CA GLY A 18 6.51 -14.83 -0.87
C GLY A 18 7.84 -14.45 -1.52
N VAL A 19 8.03 -13.19 -1.93
CA VAL A 19 9.31 -12.71 -2.46
C VAL A 19 10.35 -12.56 -1.35
N GLU A 20 11.61 -12.89 -1.65
CA GLU A 20 12.71 -12.85 -0.67
C GLU A 20 13.24 -11.44 -0.41
N GLU A 21 13.17 -10.56 -1.41
CA GLU A 21 13.63 -9.17 -1.34
C GLU A 21 12.69 -8.27 -2.14
N PHE A 22 12.46 -7.07 -1.64
CA PHE A 22 11.64 -6.07 -2.30
C PHE A 22 12.20 -4.66 -2.05
N ASP A 23 12.55 -3.95 -3.13
CA ASP A 23 12.97 -2.56 -3.07
C ASP A 23 11.76 -1.62 -3.24
N PRO A 24 11.37 -0.84 -2.21
CA PRO A 24 10.21 0.04 -2.29
C PRO A 24 10.39 1.25 -3.21
N ASP A 25 11.61 1.49 -3.71
CA ASP A 25 11.95 2.58 -4.63
C ASP A 25 12.01 2.13 -6.10
N THR A 26 11.84 0.83 -6.37
CA THR A 26 11.69 0.30 -7.73
C THR A 26 10.23 0.43 -8.20
N PRO A 27 9.96 0.84 -9.46
CA PRO A 27 8.59 0.88 -9.99
C PRO A 27 7.90 -0.47 -9.86
N LEU A 28 6.64 -0.47 -9.39
CA LEU A 28 5.88 -1.69 -9.11
C LEU A 28 5.75 -2.60 -10.34
N THR A 29 5.59 -2.01 -11.53
CA THR A 29 5.53 -2.74 -12.82
C THR A 29 6.84 -3.43 -13.22
N SER A 30 7.96 -3.06 -12.58
CA SER A 30 9.30 -3.63 -12.80
C SER A 30 9.80 -4.42 -11.59
N SER A 31 8.96 -4.57 -10.57
CA SER A 31 9.31 -5.24 -9.32
C SER A 31 9.01 -6.75 -9.36
N ALA A 32 9.34 -7.46 -8.29
CA ALA A 32 9.11 -8.89 -8.18
C ALA A 32 7.66 -9.27 -7.81
N VAL A 33 6.80 -8.30 -7.49
CA VAL A 33 5.40 -8.54 -7.13
C VAL A 33 4.48 -8.21 -8.30
N ASP A 34 3.32 -8.86 -8.36
CA ASP A 34 2.31 -8.60 -9.37
C ASP A 34 1.03 -7.95 -8.79
N SER A 35 0.03 -7.75 -9.65
CA SER A 35 -1.24 -7.16 -9.23
C SER A 35 -2.03 -8.02 -8.24
N LEU A 36 -1.89 -9.34 -8.29
CA LEU A 36 -2.54 -10.25 -7.35
C LEU A 36 -1.91 -10.09 -5.97
N ASP A 37 -0.58 -10.10 -5.88
CA ASP A 37 0.16 -9.86 -4.64
C ASP A 37 -0.24 -8.53 -3.97
N LEU A 38 -0.35 -7.47 -4.77
CA LEU A 38 -0.75 -6.15 -4.30
C LEU A 38 -2.20 -6.13 -3.79
N THR A 39 -3.08 -6.86 -4.46
CA THR A 39 -4.49 -6.98 -4.04
C THR A 39 -4.61 -7.77 -2.74
N GLU A 40 -3.89 -8.89 -2.61
CA GLU A 40 -3.84 -9.67 -1.37
C GLU A 40 -3.22 -8.86 -0.23
N TRP A 41 -2.20 -8.05 -0.49
CA TRP A 41 -1.65 -7.11 0.48
C TRP A 41 -2.70 -6.09 0.93
N VAL A 42 -3.53 -5.54 0.02
CA VAL A 42 -4.63 -4.62 0.39
C VAL A 42 -5.61 -5.31 1.34
N TYR A 43 -6.05 -6.54 1.03
CA TYR A 43 -6.96 -7.28 1.91
C TYR A 43 -6.33 -7.55 3.29
N HIS A 44 -5.07 -7.98 3.32
CA HIS A 44 -4.34 -8.16 4.58
C HIS A 44 -4.26 -6.85 5.38
N MET A 45 -4.03 -5.72 4.72
CA MET A 45 -4.00 -4.42 5.38
C MET A 45 -5.37 -3.98 5.89
N GLN A 46 -6.47 -4.28 5.18
CA GLN A 46 -7.84 -4.04 5.66
C GLN A 46 -8.17 -4.86 6.91
N GLU A 47 -7.74 -6.12 6.96
CA GLU A 47 -7.97 -6.98 8.13
C GLU A 47 -7.18 -6.50 9.35
N GLN A 48 -5.91 -6.12 9.14
CA GLN A 48 -4.99 -5.76 10.23
C GLN A 48 -5.15 -4.31 10.69
N TYR A 49 -5.63 -3.44 9.79
CA TYR A 49 -5.79 -2.01 10.01
C TYR A 49 -7.12 -1.54 9.37
N PRO A 50 -8.28 -1.99 9.89
CA PRO A 50 -9.59 -1.67 9.31
C PRO A 50 -9.87 -0.16 9.29
N GLU A 51 -9.23 0.62 10.17
CA GLU A 51 -9.33 2.08 10.20
C GLU A 51 -8.62 2.78 9.04
N LEU A 52 -7.83 2.08 8.22
CA LEU A 52 -7.24 2.65 7.02
C LEU A 52 -8.28 2.85 5.91
N ALA A 53 -9.38 2.09 5.95
CA ALA A 53 -10.39 2.07 4.89
C ALA A 53 -9.78 1.95 3.48
N LEU A 54 -8.70 1.17 3.37
CA LEU A 54 -8.09 0.85 2.08
C LEU A 54 -9.11 0.14 1.20
N ASP A 55 -9.04 0.38 -0.10
CA ASP A 55 -9.90 -0.25 -1.10
C ASP A 55 -9.03 -0.82 -2.23
N GLU A 56 -9.46 -1.93 -2.83
CA GLU A 56 -8.73 -2.59 -3.91
C GLU A 56 -8.54 -1.70 -5.15
N SER A 57 -9.40 -0.68 -5.33
CA SER A 57 -9.27 0.30 -6.43
C SER A 57 -7.91 1.00 -6.45
N ILE A 58 -7.20 1.07 -5.32
CA ILE A 58 -5.86 1.67 -5.26
C ILE A 58 -4.84 0.91 -6.13
N VAL A 59 -5.03 -0.39 -6.34
CA VAL A 59 -4.18 -1.19 -7.24
C VAL A 59 -4.40 -0.75 -8.69
N GLY A 60 -5.62 -0.33 -9.04
CA GLY A 60 -5.95 0.21 -10.36
C GLY A 60 -5.39 1.61 -10.63
N GLU A 61 -4.93 2.33 -9.60
CA GLU A 61 -4.29 3.64 -9.73
C GLU A 61 -2.78 3.55 -10.00
N ILE A 62 -2.20 2.34 -9.93
CA ILE A 62 -0.77 2.11 -10.19
C ILE A 62 -0.48 2.37 -11.67
N ASN A 63 0.54 3.19 -11.92
CA ASN A 63 1.08 3.46 -13.25
C ASN A 63 2.52 2.96 -13.38
N ASP A 64 3.07 3.04 -14.59
CA ASP A 64 4.38 2.50 -14.94
C ASP A 64 5.57 3.07 -14.13
N SER A 65 5.40 4.22 -13.48
CA SER A 65 6.44 4.86 -12.66
C SER A 65 6.20 4.78 -11.16
N MET A 66 5.03 4.32 -10.73
CA MET A 66 4.66 4.35 -9.32
C MET A 66 5.46 3.30 -8.54
N THR A 67 6.11 3.74 -7.47
CA THR A 67 6.83 2.88 -6.53
C THR A 67 5.94 2.50 -5.35
N PHE A 68 6.32 1.49 -4.56
CA PHE A 68 5.60 1.17 -3.33
C PHE A 68 5.70 2.30 -2.29
N ARG A 69 6.81 3.05 -2.27
CA ARG A 69 6.95 4.26 -1.45
C ARG A 69 5.92 5.33 -1.83
N ASP A 70 5.69 5.54 -3.13
CA ASP A 70 4.70 6.51 -3.60
C ASP A 70 3.29 6.08 -3.21
N LEU A 71 2.96 4.80 -3.38
CA LEU A 71 1.69 4.22 -2.95
C LEU A 71 1.48 4.41 -1.43
N HIS A 72 2.49 4.08 -0.62
CA HIS A 72 2.43 4.23 0.84
C HIS A 72 2.23 5.69 1.26
N LYS A 73 2.95 6.62 0.62
CA LYS A 73 2.81 8.06 0.87
C LYS A 73 1.41 8.55 0.48
N LYS A 74 0.88 8.14 -0.67
CA LYS A 74 -0.46 8.49 -1.11
C LYS A 74 -1.52 8.03 -0.10
N ILE A 75 -1.43 6.79 0.38
CA ILE A 75 -2.33 6.28 1.44
C ILE A 75 -2.24 7.16 2.70
N GLN A 76 -1.04 7.61 3.09
CA GLN A 76 -0.89 8.52 4.22
C GLN A 76 -1.54 9.89 3.97
N GLU A 77 -1.39 10.45 2.77
CA GLU A 77 -1.92 11.77 2.40
C GLU A 77 -3.44 11.77 2.24
N ASP A 78 -4.00 10.74 1.58
CA ASP A 78 -5.46 10.58 1.42
C ASP A 78 -6.16 10.47 2.79
N ARG A 79 -5.47 9.92 3.80
CA ARG A 79 -5.95 9.93 5.20
C ARG A 79 -5.86 11.29 5.87
N VAL A 80 -4.86 12.10 5.56
CA VAL A 80 -4.80 13.49 6.06
C VAL A 80 -5.97 14.27 5.49
N VAL A 81 -6.26 14.13 4.19
CA VAL A 81 -7.39 14.80 3.53
C VAL A 81 -8.74 14.29 4.03
N GLY A 82 -8.91 12.98 4.20
CA GLY A 82 -10.14 12.38 4.73
C GLY A 82 -10.41 12.72 6.21
N ALA A 83 -9.37 12.90 7.01
CA ALA A 83 -9.50 13.33 8.41
C ALA A 83 -9.92 14.81 8.53
N VAL A 84 -9.41 15.70 7.67
CA VAL A 84 -9.82 17.13 7.69
C VAL A 84 -11.20 17.38 7.07
N ALA A 85 -11.67 16.49 6.18
CA ALA A 85 -12.96 16.63 5.52
C ALA A 85 -14.18 16.23 6.40
N ASN A 86 -13.96 15.50 7.49
CA ASN A 86 -15.03 15.02 8.39
C ASN A 86 -15.28 15.91 9.63
N ASP A 87 -14.63 17.08 9.72
CA ASP A 87 -14.85 18.08 10.78
C ASP A 87 -15.79 19.24 10.36
N GLY A 88 -16.61 19.03 9.31
CA GLY A 88 -17.55 20.01 8.74
C GLY A 88 -19.02 19.73 9.04
#